data_AF-A4A7P1-F1
#
_entry.id   AF-A4A7P1-F1
#
_cell.length_a   1.000
_cell.length_b   1.000
_cell.length_c   1.000
_cell.angle_alpha   90.00
_cell.angle_beta   90.00
_cell.angle_gamma   90.00
#
_symmetry.space_group_name_H-M   'P 1'
#
loop_
_entity.id
_entity.type
_entity.pdbx_description
1 polymer ?
#
loop_
_entity_poly.entity_id
_entity_poly.type
_entity_poly.pdbx_seq_one_letter_code
_entity_poly.pdbx_strand_id
1 'polypeptide(L)' 'MSQEQDKPEAPAAGATEGPERQLYPEDQAKVDAFLKRGVNSVERKPFKPLYLLVMLIVVVGGLSLFSQWLAHQAGVY' A
#
# COMPACT_ATOMS: atom_id res chain seq x y z
N MET A 1 24.82 12.03 49.56
CA MET A 1 25.17 12.84 48.39
C MET A 1 24.21 12.42 47.30
N SER A 2 23.02 13.03 47.36
CA SER A 2 21.90 12.83 46.45
C SER A 2 22.24 13.44 45.10
N GLN A 3 21.87 12.78 44.03
CA GLN A 3 21.04 13.31 42.92
C GLN A 3 21.08 12.26 41.81
N GLU A 4 20.29 11.22 42.02
CA GLU A 4 19.76 10.37 40.97
C GLU A 4 18.45 11.03 40.54
N GLN A 5 18.49 11.90 39.51
CA GLN A 5 17.38 12.37 38.66
C GLN A 5 17.71 13.74 38.07
N ASP A 6 17.95 13.79 36.75
CA ASP A 6 17.35 14.84 35.90
C ASP A 6 17.28 14.33 34.46
N LYS A 7 16.44 13.32 34.26
CA LYS A 7 15.90 13.02 32.94
C LYS A 7 14.67 13.92 32.83
N PRO A 8 14.64 14.92 31.94
CA PRO A 8 13.50 15.81 31.87
C PRO A 8 12.27 15.00 31.52
N GLU A 9 11.31 15.02 32.45
CA GLU A 9 9.99 14.47 32.30
C GLU A 9 9.37 15.04 31.02
N ALA A 10 8.88 14.14 30.15
CA ALA A 10 8.24 14.56 28.91
C ALA A 10 7.10 15.53 29.25
N PRO A 11 7.02 16.71 28.61
CA PRO A 11 5.99 17.67 28.93
C PRO A 11 4.63 17.02 28.66
N ALA A 12 3.83 17.01 29.72
CA ALA A 12 2.46 16.56 29.77
C ALA A 12 1.63 17.17 28.62
N ALA A 13 0.62 16.41 28.23
CA ALA A 13 -0.38 16.74 27.24
C ALA A 13 -0.82 18.22 27.25
N GLY A 14 -0.79 18.84 26.06
CA GLY A 14 -1.52 20.08 25.79
C GLY A 14 -0.66 21.35 25.66
N ALA A 15 0.09 21.48 24.57
CA ALA A 15 0.59 22.76 24.05
C ALA A 15 1.17 22.52 22.64
N THR A 16 0.95 23.27 21.57
CA THR A 16 0.32 24.55 21.29
C THR A 16 0.41 24.70 19.76
N GLU A 17 -0.45 25.54 19.19
CA GLU A 17 -0.33 26.08 17.83
C GLU A 17 0.94 26.96 17.75
N GLY A 18 1.81 26.71 16.78
CA GLY A 18 3.04 27.48 16.52
C GLY A 18 3.87 26.88 15.38
N PRO A 19 4.56 27.68 14.55
CA PRO A 19 5.04 27.24 13.23
C PRO A 19 6.26 26.30 13.28
N GLU A 20 6.96 26.16 14.40
CA GLU A 20 8.20 25.38 14.44
C GLU A 20 8.35 24.56 15.73
N ARG A 21 7.65 23.43 15.80
CA ARG A 21 8.07 22.32 16.69
C ARG A 21 9.21 21.58 16.00
N GLN A 22 10.38 22.20 15.97
CA GLN A 22 11.59 21.60 15.39
C GLN A 22 12.09 20.53 16.36
N LEU A 23 12.13 19.27 15.91
CA LEU A 23 12.68 18.18 16.71
C LEU A 23 14.16 18.46 16.96
N TYR A 24 14.65 18.06 18.14
CA TYR A 24 16.08 18.01 18.40
C TYR A 24 16.79 17.18 17.32
N PRO A 25 18.02 17.54 16.93
CA PRO A 25 18.72 16.90 15.82
C PRO A 25 18.85 15.38 16.00
N GLU A 26 19.00 14.88 17.24
CA GLU A 26 19.01 13.43 17.50
C GLU A 26 17.68 12.73 17.21
N ASP A 27 16.55 13.39 17.47
CA ASP A 27 15.23 12.82 17.25
C ASP A 27 14.82 12.94 15.78
N GLN A 28 15.20 14.05 15.13
CA GLN A 28 15.03 14.21 13.69
C GLN A 28 15.79 13.12 12.93
N ALA A 29 17.02 12.78 13.34
CA ALA A 29 17.80 11.72 12.72
C ALA A 29 17.12 10.33 12.83
N LYS A 30 16.44 10.04 13.95
CA LYS A 30 15.67 8.79 14.13
C LYS A 30 14.45 8.76 13.22
N VAL A 31 13.74 9.88 13.09
CA VAL A 31 12.60 10.02 12.19
C VAL A 31 13.04 9.84 10.74
N ASP A 32 14.11 10.51 10.33
CA ASP A 32 14.65 10.42 8.96
C ASP A 32 15.10 9.00 8.62
N ALA A 33 15.76 8.31 9.56
CA ALA A 33 16.15 6.92 9.41
C ALA A 33 14.94 5.99 9.28
N PHE A 34 13.88 6.24 10.05
CA PHE A 34 12.63 5.47 9.98
C PHE A 34 11.89 5.68 8.66
N LEU A 35 11.78 6.94 8.18
CA LEU A 35 11.13 7.28 6.92
C LEU A 35 11.87 6.72 5.71
N LYS A 36 13.21 6.74 5.72
CA LYS A 36 14.04 6.15 4.66
C LYS A 36 13.92 4.63 4.56
N ARG A 37 13.50 3.96 5.64
CA ARG A 37 13.42 2.49 5.69
C ARG A 37 12.29 1.91 4.81
N GLY A 38 11.45 2.74 4.19
CA GLY A 38 10.51 2.33 3.15
C GLY A 38 9.67 1.12 3.59
N VAL A 39 8.84 1.31 4.61
CA VAL A 39 7.88 0.28 5.03
C VAL A 39 6.94 0.01 3.84
N ASN A 40 6.95 -1.22 3.30
CA ASN A 40 6.17 -1.68 2.12
C ASN A 40 6.90 -1.64 0.75
N SER A 41 8.20 -1.97 0.72
CA SER A 41 8.81 -2.51 -0.50
C SER A 41 8.76 -4.03 -0.47
N VAL A 42 7.80 -4.62 -1.19
CA VAL A 42 7.72 -6.06 -1.43
C VAL A 42 8.10 -6.30 -2.89
N GLU A 43 8.78 -7.39 -3.21
CA GLU A 43 9.00 -7.80 -4.61
C GLU A 43 7.64 -8.07 -5.27
N ARG A 44 7.09 -7.04 -5.91
CA ARG A 44 5.82 -7.14 -6.65
C ARG A 44 6.14 -7.58 -8.06
N LYS A 45 5.65 -8.77 -8.41
CA LYS A 45 5.66 -9.22 -9.80
C LYS A 45 4.99 -8.13 -10.66
N PRO A 46 5.63 -7.67 -11.76
CA PRO A 46 5.09 -6.58 -12.56
C PRO A 46 3.69 -6.96 -13.04
N PHE A 47 2.74 -6.06 -12.83
CA PHE A 47 1.36 -6.24 -13.29
C PHE A 47 1.37 -6.27 -14.82
N LYS A 48 0.75 -7.31 -15.42
CA LYS A 48 0.65 -7.50 -16.87
C LYS A 48 -0.79 -7.23 -17.33
N PRO A 49 -1.21 -5.96 -17.47
CA PRO A 49 -2.61 -5.61 -17.74
C PRO A 49 -3.13 -6.21 -19.04
N LEU A 50 -2.29 -6.23 -20.09
CA LEU A 50 -2.66 -6.80 -21.39
C LEU A 50 -2.92 -8.31 -21.31
N TYR A 51 -2.17 -9.04 -20.48
CA TYR A 51 -2.37 -10.47 -20.32
C TYR A 51 -3.74 -10.77 -19.71
N LEU A 52 -4.13 -10.00 -18.68
CA LEU A 52 -5.45 -10.14 -18.06
C LEU A 52 -6.58 -9.80 -19.04
N LEU A 53 -6.40 -8.76 -19.86
CA LEU A 53 -7.38 -8.38 -20.89
C LEU A 53 -7.55 -9.46 -21.96
N VAL A 54 -6.46 -10.00 -22.48
CA VAL A 54 -6.49 -11.10 -23.47
C VAL A 54 -7.17 -12.33 -22.87
N MET A 55 -6.84 -12.69 -21.63
CA MET A 55 -7.47 -13.81 -20.94
C MET A 55 -8.99 -13.62 -20.80
N LEU A 56 -9.43 -12.41 -20.45
CA LEU A 56 -10.85 -12.08 -20.38
C LEU A 56 -11.55 -12.26 -21.74
N ILE A 57 -10.97 -11.73 -22.81
CA ILE A 57 -11.52 -11.82 -24.18
C ILE A 57 -11.63 -13.29 -24.59
N VAL A 58 -10.62 -14.11 -24.31
CA VAL A 58 -10.63 -15.55 -24.63
C VAL A 58 -11.76 -16.26 -23.89
N VAL A 59 -11.94 -16.00 -22.59
CA VAL A 59 -12.99 -16.65 -21.80
C VAL A 59 -14.37 -16.25 -22.29
N VAL A 60 -14.63 -14.95 -22.43
CA VAL A 60 -15.96 -14.46 -22.86
C VAL A 60 -16.24 -14.89 -24.29
N GLY A 61 -15.31 -14.70 -25.22
CA GLY A 61 -15.45 -15.11 -26.61
C GLY A 61 -15.63 -16.63 -26.76
N GLY A 62 -14.87 -17.41 -25.98
CA GLY A 62 -15.01 -18.87 -25.94
C GLY A 62 -16.40 -19.31 -25.47
N LEU A 63 -16.92 -18.72 -24.39
CA LEU A 63 -18.27 -19.00 -23.91
C LEU A 63 -19.35 -18.55 -24.89
N SER A 64 -19.18 -17.41 -25.58
CA SER A 64 -20.09 -16.96 -26.63
C SER A 64 -20.15 -17.97 -27.78
N LEU A 65 -19.00 -18.37 -28.31
CA LEU A 65 -18.91 -19.36 -29.39
C LEU A 65 -19.47 -20.71 -28.96
N PHE A 66 -19.17 -21.14 -27.74
CA PHE A 66 -19.68 -22.39 -27.17
C PHE A 66 -21.21 -22.36 -27.03
N SER A 67 -21.77 -21.26 -26.54
CA SER A 67 -23.23 -21.09 -26.46
C SER A 67 -23.88 -21.12 -27.84
N GLN A 68 -23.24 -20.48 -28.83
CA GLN A 68 -23.75 -20.47 -30.20
C GLN A 68 -23.72 -21.86 -30.83
N TRP A 69 -22.65 -22.62 -30.58
CA TRP A 69 -22.51 -24.01 -31.04
C TRP A 69 -23.60 -24.91 -30.44
N LEU A 70 -23.86 -24.79 -29.14
CA LEU A 70 -24.96 -25.50 -28.49
C LEU A 70 -26.33 -25.13 -29.04
N ALA A 71 -26.59 -23.84 -29.26
CA ALA A 71 -27.85 -23.37 -29.84
C ALA A 71 -28.05 -23.89 -31.27
N HIS A 72 -26.98 -23.95 -32.07
CA HIS A 72 -27.04 -24.56 -33.39
C HIS A 72 -27.34 -26.06 -33.34
N GLN A 73 -26.72 -26.81 -32.41
CA GLN A 73 -26.99 -28.24 -32.21
C GLN A 73 -28.42 -28.50 -31.71
N ALA A 74 -28.96 -27.60 -30.88
CA ALA A 74 -30.32 -27.67 -30.37
C ALA A 74 -31.39 -27.28 -31.41
N GLY A 75 -30.99 -26.84 -32.62
CA GLY A 75 -31.91 -26.38 -33.66
C GLY A 75 -32.60 -25.05 -33.34
N VAL A 76 -32.02 -24.26 -32.43
CA VAL A 76 -32.55 -22.96 -32.02
C VAL A 76 -31.91 -21.86 -32.88
N TYR A 77 -32.16 -21.87 -34.18
CA TYR A 77 -31.93 -20.77 -35.14
C TYR A 77 -32.70 -21.03 -36.43
#